data_AF-F7QQJ6-F1
#
_entry.id   AF-F7QQJ6-F1
#
_cell.length_a   1.000
_cell.length_b   1.000
_cell.length_c   1.000
_cell.angle_alpha   90.00
_cell.angle_beta   90.00
_cell.angle_gamma   90.00
#
_symmetry.space_group_name_H-M   'P 1'
#
loop_
_entity.id
_entity.type
_entity.pdbx_description
1 polymer ?
#
loop_
_entity_poly.entity_id
_entity_poly.type
_entity_poly.pdbx_seq_one_letter_code
_entity_poly.pdbx_strand_id
1 'polypeptide(L)'
;MLMHRSSESVAAIATALAKAQTELSNPEKSMVGMIHHNNRGDNPQTFRYASLSSGLEIVRKTLGGQQIAVAQTTDIDRANGLINLTTILMHTSGEWISSDWPVCQLSDASAPRRMGAALTYARRYALFTLVGIAGEDDLDAPDLQNLEVSRQIETPAKHHNGNSQNGRAPFAPARSGKSQAFIEGALDADNSRAMRVQIQSDIDALTTIKDLQLRATDILKAKNRLGASDAKLVEQLFADKIAGLQDQTPVTNAPTPVENSRPSDVSQATVPDNPAPVGSPKKKRKRPAKSDHDRSGEVIVPIAVTVDSVAAKPPVDTIEQPKIDKNELTFSEPRRHRDKDHLRFVASQPCLICDRSPSDAHHLRFAQPRAMGRKTSDEFTVPLCRLHHRDNHRHGNELEWWKRVAIEPIDVSRKLWSTTRSNK
;
A
#
# COMPACT_ATOMS: atom_id res chain seq x y z
N MET A 1 -3.98 24.10 8.02
CA MET A 1 -3.79 24.83 6.75
C MET A 1 -2.50 24.31 6.16
N LEU A 2 -2.48 23.84 4.90
CA LEU A 2 -1.22 23.51 4.23
C LEU A 2 -0.41 24.81 4.12
N MET A 3 0.85 24.79 4.56
CA MET A 3 1.79 25.86 4.24
C MET A 3 2.71 25.38 3.13
N HIS A 4 2.70 26.10 2.01
CA HIS A 4 3.60 25.86 0.89
C HIS A 4 4.81 26.79 0.96
N ARG A 5 5.99 26.22 0.72
CA ARG A 5 7.25 26.97 0.59
C ARG A 5 7.98 26.46 -0.65
N SER A 6 8.82 27.29 -1.25
CA SER A 6 9.61 26.92 -2.43
C SER A 6 10.94 27.67 -2.45
N SER A 7 11.82 27.27 -3.38
CA SER A 7 12.89 28.14 -3.87
C SER A 7 12.34 29.40 -4.55
N GLU A 8 13.21 30.40 -4.74
CA GLU A 8 12.88 31.69 -5.39
C GLU A 8 12.42 31.51 -6.85
N SER A 9 13.03 30.56 -7.56
CA SER A 9 12.57 30.05 -8.86
C SER A 9 12.08 28.62 -8.72
N VAL A 10 11.07 28.26 -9.50
CA VAL A 10 10.51 26.90 -9.59
C VAL A 10 10.35 26.43 -11.04
N ALA A 11 10.97 27.10 -12.00
CA ALA A 11 10.73 26.89 -13.43
C ALA A 11 11.16 25.50 -13.93
N ALA A 12 12.34 25.04 -13.51
CA ALA A 12 12.86 23.72 -13.87
C ALA A 12 12.11 22.60 -13.15
N ILE A 13 11.86 22.73 -11.84
CA ILE A 13 11.10 21.72 -11.08
C ILE A 13 9.64 21.64 -11.53
N ALA A 14 8.97 22.76 -11.83
CA ALA A 14 7.61 22.75 -12.38
C ALA A 14 7.56 22.10 -13.77
N THR A 15 8.54 22.38 -14.63
CA THR A 15 8.64 21.75 -15.96
C THR A 15 8.87 20.24 -15.85
N ALA A 16 9.75 19.81 -14.94
CA ALA A 16 10.02 18.40 -14.68
C ALA A 16 8.81 17.67 -14.05
N LEU A 17 8.11 18.32 -13.11
CA LEU A 17 6.92 17.77 -12.45
C LEU A 17 5.76 17.64 -13.44
N ALA A 18 5.53 18.64 -14.30
CA ALA A 18 4.52 18.59 -15.35
C ALA A 18 4.78 17.44 -16.33
N LYS A 19 6.04 17.18 -16.69
CA LYS A 19 6.41 15.98 -17.47
C LYS A 19 6.15 14.70 -16.70
N ALA A 20 6.56 14.62 -15.43
CA ALA A 20 6.37 13.42 -14.63
C ALA A 20 4.88 13.07 -14.46
N GLN A 21 4.02 14.08 -14.33
CA GLN A 21 2.56 13.93 -14.22
C GLN A 21 1.92 13.30 -15.46
N THR A 22 2.51 13.39 -16.67
CA THR A 22 1.96 12.69 -17.85
C THR A 22 2.22 11.18 -17.83
N GLU A 23 3.24 10.73 -17.08
CA GLU A 23 3.60 9.32 -16.88
C GLU A 23 2.97 8.72 -15.60
N LEU A 24 2.31 9.55 -14.79
CA LEU A 24 1.93 9.23 -13.42
C LEU A 24 0.52 8.63 -13.34
N SER A 25 0.41 7.50 -12.65
CA SER A 25 -0.85 6.78 -12.46
C SER A 25 -1.30 6.81 -11.00
N ASN A 26 -2.62 6.73 -10.79
CA ASN A 26 -3.18 6.58 -9.45
C ASN A 26 -2.84 5.19 -8.89
N PRO A 27 -2.40 5.09 -7.62
CA PRO A 27 -2.07 3.82 -7.00
C PRO A 27 -3.32 2.97 -6.71
N GLU A 28 -3.15 1.64 -6.70
CA GLU A 28 -4.25 0.71 -6.40
C GLU A 28 -4.72 0.85 -4.94
N LYS A 29 -6.03 1.07 -4.76
CA LYS A 29 -6.70 1.22 -3.45
C LYS A 29 -6.90 -0.13 -2.74
N SER A 30 -5.78 -0.80 -2.48
CA SER A 30 -5.67 -2.17 -1.96
C SER A 30 -5.95 -2.33 -0.45
N MET A 31 -6.05 -1.24 0.30
CA MET A 31 -6.32 -1.24 1.74
C MET A 31 -7.72 -0.73 2.05
N VAL A 32 -8.34 -1.24 3.11
CA VAL A 32 -9.63 -0.76 3.64
C VAL A 32 -9.42 -0.11 5.01
N GLY A 33 -10.00 1.06 5.22
CA GLY A 33 -10.07 1.79 6.49
C GLY A 33 -11.50 1.84 7.02
N MET A 34 -11.65 2.12 8.30
CA MET A 34 -12.95 2.26 8.97
C MET A 34 -12.96 3.53 9.83
N ILE A 35 -13.88 4.43 9.54
CA ILE A 35 -14.18 5.61 10.36
C ILE A 35 -15.29 5.20 11.32
N HIS A 36 -15.06 5.39 12.62
CA HIS A 36 -16.07 5.15 13.65
C HIS A 36 -16.62 6.50 14.07
N HIS A 37 -17.90 6.75 13.78
CA HIS A 37 -18.58 7.95 14.28
C HIS A 37 -18.86 7.77 15.78
N ASN A 38 -18.67 8.84 16.57
CA ASN A 38 -18.92 8.78 18.02
C ASN A 38 -20.43 8.69 18.37
N ASN A 39 -21.31 8.79 17.38
CA ASN A 39 -22.76 8.67 17.56
C ASN A 39 -23.16 7.19 17.66
N ARG A 40 -23.92 6.86 18.69
CA ARG A 40 -24.25 5.49 19.14
C ARG A 40 -25.11 4.63 18.19
N GLY A 41 -25.37 5.11 16.96
CA GLY A 41 -26.25 4.46 15.99
C GLY A 41 -25.76 4.49 14.54
N ASP A 42 -24.63 5.15 14.24
CA ASP A 42 -24.04 5.12 12.90
C ASP A 42 -23.19 3.85 12.71
N ASN A 43 -23.39 3.18 11.57
CA ASN A 43 -22.49 2.11 11.13
C ASN A 43 -21.10 2.72 10.79
N PRO A 44 -19.99 2.02 11.06
CA PRO A 44 -18.66 2.53 10.73
C PRO A 44 -18.50 2.66 9.20
N GLN A 45 -18.22 3.88 8.73
CA GLN A 45 -18.01 4.14 7.31
C GLN A 45 -16.68 3.52 6.85
N THR A 46 -16.76 2.60 5.89
CA THR A 46 -15.58 2.00 5.25
C THR A 46 -15.09 2.88 4.10
N PHE A 47 -13.78 2.91 3.89
CA PHE A 47 -13.16 3.61 2.75
C PHE A 47 -11.97 2.82 2.23
N ARG A 48 -11.71 2.85 0.92
CA ARG A 48 -10.50 2.22 0.36
C ARG A 48 -9.40 3.25 0.15
N TYR A 49 -8.17 2.83 0.34
CA TYR A 49 -6.98 3.65 0.14
C TYR A 49 -5.79 2.81 -0.34
N ALA A 50 -4.82 3.45 -0.97
CA ALA A 50 -3.58 2.83 -1.41
C ALA A 50 -2.55 2.75 -0.28
N SER A 51 -1.71 1.73 -0.28
CA SER A 51 -0.58 1.66 0.67
C SER A 51 0.47 2.75 0.36
N LEU A 52 1.09 3.30 1.41
CA LEU A 52 2.19 4.28 1.26
C LEU A 52 3.35 3.71 0.43
N SER A 53 3.63 2.40 0.55
CA SER A 53 4.62 1.69 -0.26
C SER A 53 4.29 1.68 -1.75
N SER A 54 3.04 1.37 -2.13
CA SER A 54 2.61 1.35 -3.53
C SER A 54 2.69 2.75 -4.17
N GLY A 55 2.24 3.77 -3.45
CA GLY A 55 2.39 5.15 -3.92
C GLY A 55 3.85 5.59 -4.05
N LEU A 56 4.71 5.27 -3.07
CA LEU A 56 6.14 5.58 -3.14
C LEU A 56 6.84 4.88 -4.30
N GLU A 57 6.43 3.67 -4.68
CA GLU A 57 7.01 2.96 -5.83
C GLU A 57 6.69 3.66 -7.15
N ILE A 58 5.43 4.02 -7.38
CA ILE A 58 4.98 4.77 -8.57
C ILE A 58 5.68 6.14 -8.60
N VAL A 59 5.62 6.90 -7.51
CA VAL A 59 6.20 8.24 -7.41
C VAL A 59 7.71 8.23 -7.61
N ARG A 60 8.46 7.29 -7.01
CA ARG A 60 9.92 7.20 -7.22
C ARG A 60 10.28 6.85 -8.66
N LYS A 61 9.50 5.99 -9.31
CA LYS A 61 9.72 5.60 -10.71
C LYS A 61 9.53 6.78 -11.66
N THR A 62 8.45 7.53 -11.51
CA THR A 62 8.10 8.65 -12.41
C THR A 62 8.91 9.91 -12.12
N LEU A 63 8.95 10.37 -10.86
CA LEU A 63 9.72 11.56 -10.47
C LEU A 63 11.22 11.36 -10.67
N GLY A 64 11.74 10.16 -10.38
CA GLY A 64 13.16 9.83 -10.58
C GLY A 64 13.59 9.91 -12.04
N GLY A 65 12.72 9.51 -12.98
CA GLY A 65 12.96 9.66 -14.42
C GLY A 65 13.08 11.13 -14.85
N GLN A 66 12.33 12.03 -14.21
CA GLN A 66 12.37 13.48 -14.45
C GLN A 66 13.30 14.22 -13.47
N GLN A 67 14.28 13.52 -12.87
CA GLN A 67 15.30 14.10 -11.98
C GLN A 67 14.77 14.80 -10.71
N ILE A 68 13.59 14.40 -10.23
CA ILE A 68 12.99 14.88 -8.98
C ILE A 68 13.15 13.84 -7.87
N ALA A 69 13.73 14.27 -6.74
CA ALA A 69 13.82 13.50 -5.51
C ALA A 69 12.72 13.92 -4.51
N VAL A 70 12.30 12.98 -3.66
CA VAL A 70 11.30 13.20 -2.60
C VAL A 70 11.96 13.03 -1.24
N ALA A 71 11.79 14.01 -0.35
CA ALA A 71 12.12 13.89 1.07
C ALA A 71 10.87 14.12 1.94
N GLN A 72 10.76 13.36 3.03
CA GLN A 72 9.71 13.55 4.04
C GLN A 72 10.36 13.56 5.43
N THR A 73 10.48 14.74 6.02
CA THR A 73 11.06 14.95 7.35
C THR A 73 9.95 15.21 8.36
N THR A 74 10.19 14.84 9.61
CA THR A 74 9.24 15.02 10.71
C THR A 74 9.90 15.88 11.77
N ASP A 75 9.28 17.01 12.09
CA ASP A 75 9.74 17.95 13.11
C ASP A 75 8.80 17.94 14.33
N ILE A 76 9.35 18.28 15.49
CA ILE A 76 8.63 18.36 16.76
C ILE A 76 8.66 19.80 17.23
N ASP A 77 7.60 20.53 16.88
CA ASP A 77 7.37 21.89 17.35
C ASP A 77 6.94 21.86 18.82
N ARG A 78 7.93 21.97 19.71
CA ARG A 78 7.70 22.02 21.16
C ARG A 78 7.02 23.32 21.62
N ALA A 79 7.07 24.39 20.84
CA ALA A 79 6.48 25.68 21.21
C ALA A 79 4.96 25.65 21.00
N ASN A 80 4.50 25.10 19.87
CA ASN A 80 3.08 24.92 19.56
C ASN A 80 2.52 23.56 20.02
N GLY A 81 3.38 22.65 20.49
CA GLY A 81 2.98 21.33 20.98
C GLY A 81 2.49 20.39 19.86
N LEU A 82 3.03 20.54 18.65
CA LEU A 82 2.61 19.82 17.44
C LEU A 82 3.77 19.00 16.84
N ILE A 83 3.41 17.88 16.21
CA ILE A 83 4.30 17.13 15.33
C ILE A 83 3.94 17.51 13.89
N ASN A 84 4.92 18.02 13.15
CA ASN A 84 4.76 18.49 11.78
C ASN A 84 5.50 17.55 10.82
N LEU A 85 4.98 17.40 9.61
CA LEU A 85 5.60 16.66 8.51
C LEU A 85 5.86 17.62 7.35
N THR A 86 7.12 17.80 7.01
CA THR A 86 7.53 18.55 5.81
C THR A 86 7.80 17.56 4.68
N THR A 87 7.02 17.65 3.60
CA THR A 87 7.28 16.91 2.35
C THR A 87 7.91 17.87 1.35
N ILE A 88 9.05 17.49 0.77
CA ILE A 88 9.81 18.31 -0.19
C ILE A 88 10.03 17.51 -1.48
N LEU A 89 9.73 18.13 -2.62
CA LEU A 89 10.21 17.72 -3.94
C LEU A 89 11.42 18.59 -4.31
N MET A 90 12.52 17.97 -4.72
CA MET A 90 13.78 18.64 -5.03
C MET A 90 14.26 18.20 -6.41
N HIS A 91 14.62 19.14 -7.29
CA HIS A 91 15.14 18.87 -8.62
C HIS A 91 16.67 19.05 -8.66
N THR A 92 17.34 18.42 -9.63
CA THR A 92 18.81 18.52 -9.84
C THR A 92 19.32 19.93 -10.09
N SER A 93 18.45 20.87 -10.49
CA SER A 93 18.78 22.30 -10.59
C SER A 93 18.95 23.01 -9.24
N GLY A 94 18.63 22.35 -8.13
CA GLY A 94 18.57 22.96 -6.79
C GLY A 94 17.23 23.66 -6.48
N GLU A 95 16.30 23.72 -7.43
CA GLU A 95 14.94 24.18 -7.18
C GLU A 95 14.13 23.14 -6.40
N TRP A 96 13.22 23.60 -5.55
CA TRP A 96 12.40 22.74 -4.69
C TRP A 96 11.04 23.36 -4.39
N ILE A 97 10.07 22.49 -4.12
CA ILE A 97 8.76 22.86 -3.57
C ILE A 97 8.47 21.99 -2.35
N SER A 98 7.81 22.54 -1.34
CA SER A 98 7.46 21.83 -0.12
C SER A 98 6.03 22.06 0.34
N SER A 99 5.58 21.15 1.20
CA SER A 99 4.29 21.18 1.89
C SER A 99 4.50 20.79 3.34
N ASP A 100 4.11 21.67 4.25
CA ASP A 100 4.08 21.42 5.69
C ASP A 100 2.68 20.94 6.12
N TRP A 101 2.61 19.78 6.77
CA TRP A 101 1.38 19.14 7.23
C TRP A 101 1.40 18.90 8.75
N PRO A 102 0.45 19.44 9.54
CA PRO A 102 0.34 19.15 10.97
C PRO A 102 -0.23 17.74 11.19
N VAL A 103 0.52 16.88 11.89
CA VAL A 103 0.24 15.44 12.00
C VAL A 103 -0.65 15.10 13.19
N CYS A 104 -0.20 15.45 14.40
CA CYS A 104 -0.91 15.24 15.66
C CYS A 104 -0.29 16.11 16.76
N GLN A 105 -0.93 16.16 17.94
CA GLN A 105 -0.35 16.84 19.10
C GLN A 105 0.85 16.06 19.64
N LEU A 106 1.79 16.76 20.28
CA LEU A 106 2.93 16.15 20.98
C LEU A 106 2.48 15.29 22.17
N SER A 107 1.30 15.57 22.76
CA SER A 107 0.65 14.73 23.76
C SER A 107 0.34 13.31 23.25
N ASP A 108 0.01 13.15 21.96
CA ASP A 108 -0.22 11.83 21.32
C ASP A 108 1.07 11.01 21.13
N ALA A 109 2.26 11.61 21.25
CA ALA A 109 3.52 10.88 21.22
C ALA A 109 3.66 9.87 22.37
N SER A 110 2.91 10.09 23.47
CA SER A 110 2.74 9.11 24.56
C SER A 110 2.10 7.79 24.11
N ALA A 111 1.48 7.76 22.94
CA ALA A 111 0.93 6.56 22.29
C ALA A 111 1.66 6.28 20.95
N PRO A 112 2.87 5.69 20.95
CA PRO A 112 3.71 5.56 19.75
C PRO A 112 3.03 4.88 18.55
N ARG A 113 2.09 3.95 18.79
CA ARG A 113 1.30 3.30 17.73
C ARG A 113 0.33 4.25 17.05
N ARG A 114 -0.28 5.18 17.79
CA ARG A 114 -1.19 6.22 17.26
C ARG A 114 -0.39 7.26 16.47
N MET A 115 0.70 7.75 17.04
CA MET A 115 1.64 8.65 16.37
C MET A 115 2.19 8.04 15.06
N GLY A 116 2.60 6.77 15.08
CA GLY A 116 3.07 6.06 13.89
C GLY A 116 1.98 5.89 12.81
N ALA A 117 0.74 5.64 13.20
CA ALA A 117 -0.39 5.60 12.27
C ALA A 117 -0.69 6.99 11.67
N ALA A 118 -0.71 8.04 12.49
CA ALA A 118 -0.90 9.43 12.06
C ALA A 118 0.22 9.89 11.11
N LEU A 119 1.48 9.56 11.39
CA LEU A 119 2.61 9.84 10.50
C LEU A 119 2.52 9.06 9.18
N THR A 120 2.07 7.81 9.20
CA THR A 120 1.89 7.01 7.97
C THR A 120 0.74 7.57 7.11
N TYR A 121 -0.34 8.02 7.75
CA TYR A 121 -1.43 8.74 7.13
C TYR A 121 -0.94 10.06 6.51
N ALA A 122 -0.37 10.97 7.31
CA ALA A 122 0.12 12.27 6.85
C ALA A 122 1.14 12.16 5.71
N ARG A 123 2.08 11.21 5.77
CA ARG A 123 3.06 10.96 4.69
C ARG A 123 2.41 10.58 3.38
N ARG A 124 1.31 9.83 3.42
CA ARG A 124 0.55 9.43 2.24
C ARG A 124 -0.16 10.64 1.62
N TYR A 125 -0.98 11.34 2.40
CA TYR A 125 -1.73 12.51 1.91
C TYR A 125 -0.80 13.63 1.44
N ALA A 126 0.17 14.06 2.26
CA ALA A 126 1.06 15.17 1.92
C ALA A 126 1.89 14.89 0.65
N LEU A 127 2.28 13.64 0.40
CA LEU A 127 2.95 13.27 -0.86
C LEU A 127 1.96 13.23 -2.03
N PHE A 128 0.80 12.61 -1.85
CA PHE A 128 -0.15 12.36 -2.93
C PHE A 128 -0.77 13.67 -3.43
N THR A 129 -1.13 14.57 -2.52
CA THR A 129 -1.58 15.93 -2.86
C THR A 129 -0.49 16.75 -3.55
N LEU A 130 0.77 16.65 -3.11
CA LEU A 130 1.86 17.45 -3.69
C LEU A 130 2.30 16.95 -5.09
N VAL A 131 2.15 15.66 -5.37
CA VAL A 131 2.47 15.05 -6.68
C VAL A 131 1.26 15.04 -7.64
N GLY A 132 0.04 15.09 -7.11
CA GLY A 132 -1.20 15.11 -7.90
C GLY A 132 -1.81 13.74 -8.17
N ILE A 133 -1.80 12.82 -7.20
CA ILE A 133 -2.45 11.50 -7.31
C ILE A 133 -3.59 11.31 -6.29
N ALA A 134 -4.63 10.61 -6.73
CA ALA A 134 -5.75 10.20 -5.89
C ALA A 134 -5.47 8.81 -5.29
N GLY A 135 -5.23 8.76 -3.97
CA GLY A 135 -4.89 7.54 -3.24
C GLY A 135 -5.96 7.00 -2.31
N GLU A 136 -7.11 7.65 -2.19
CA GLU A 136 -8.30 7.17 -1.47
C GLU A 136 -9.56 7.30 -2.31
N ASP A 137 -10.63 6.63 -1.89
CA ASP A 137 -11.99 6.98 -2.33
C ASP A 137 -12.40 8.34 -1.76
N ASP A 138 -13.08 9.13 -2.59
CA ASP A 138 -13.70 10.39 -2.18
C ASP A 138 -14.97 10.06 -1.38
N LEU A 139 -15.01 10.48 -0.12
CA LEU A 139 -16.08 10.15 0.83
C LEU A 139 -17.17 11.22 0.90
N ASP A 140 -16.90 12.40 0.34
CA ASP A 140 -17.84 13.52 0.28
C ASP A 140 -18.58 13.59 -1.06
N ALA A 141 -18.13 12.82 -2.06
CA ALA A 141 -18.88 12.55 -3.28
C ALA A 141 -20.25 11.93 -2.91
N PRO A 142 -21.38 12.53 -3.36
CA PRO A 142 -22.70 12.04 -2.98
C PRO A 142 -22.88 10.59 -3.43
N ASP A 143 -23.25 9.73 -2.48
CA ASP A 143 -23.45 8.31 -2.73
C ASP A 143 -24.70 8.07 -3.59
N LEU A 144 -24.53 8.20 -4.91
CA LEU A 144 -25.56 7.93 -5.92
C LEU A 144 -26.05 6.46 -5.89
N GLN A 145 -25.51 5.60 -5.03
CA GLN A 145 -25.97 4.24 -4.80
C GLN A 145 -27.07 4.14 -3.72
N ASN A 146 -27.26 5.18 -2.89
CA ASN A 146 -28.17 5.14 -1.74
C ASN A 146 -29.54 5.82 -1.95
N LEU A 147 -29.81 6.39 -3.13
CA LEU A 147 -31.10 7.06 -3.41
C LEU A 147 -32.27 6.11 -3.74
N GLU A 148 -32.03 4.80 -3.91
CA GLU A 148 -33.07 3.83 -4.28
C GLU A 148 -33.49 2.89 -3.14
N VAL A 149 -32.70 2.73 -2.06
CA VAL A 149 -33.01 1.81 -0.95
C VAL A 149 -33.74 2.51 0.20
N SER A 150 -34.82 3.22 -0.12
CA SER A 150 -35.71 3.84 0.88
C SER A 150 -37.17 3.94 0.42
N ARG A 151 -37.68 2.90 -0.27
CA ARG A 151 -39.13 2.68 -0.42
C ARG A 151 -39.52 1.22 -0.19
N GLN A 152 -40.33 1.04 0.86
CA GLN A 152 -41.34 -0.01 1.04
C GLN A 152 -40.87 -1.47 1.10
N ILE A 153 -40.63 -1.93 2.35
CA ILE A 153 -41.15 -3.24 2.78
C ILE A 153 -42.09 -2.99 3.96
N GLU A 154 -43.38 -2.83 3.66
CA GLU A 154 -44.43 -2.92 4.68
C GLU A 154 -44.58 -4.39 5.08
N THR A 155 -44.43 -4.69 6.38
CA THR A 155 -44.58 -6.06 6.89
C THR A 155 -46.05 -6.39 7.16
N PRO A 156 -46.66 -7.39 6.51
CA PRO A 156 -47.97 -7.89 6.92
C PRO A 156 -47.82 -8.78 8.16
N ALA A 157 -48.52 -8.44 9.24
CA ALA A 157 -48.51 -9.21 10.48
C ALA A 157 -49.28 -10.55 10.35
N LYS A 158 -48.73 -11.66 10.87
CA LYS A 158 -49.50 -12.86 11.24
C LYS A 158 -49.02 -13.52 12.54
N HIS A 159 -49.97 -13.57 13.47
CA HIS A 159 -50.15 -14.39 14.68
C HIS A 159 -49.16 -15.52 15.06
N HIS A 160 -48.94 -15.60 16.38
CA HIS A 160 -48.57 -16.83 17.11
C HIS A 160 -49.54 -18.00 16.83
N ASN A 161 -49.00 -19.21 16.68
CA ASN A 161 -49.28 -20.32 17.59
C ASN A 161 -48.11 -21.34 17.56
N GLY A 162 -47.91 -22.13 18.61
CA GLY A 162 -46.70 -22.96 18.79
C GLY A 162 -46.88 -24.46 18.53
N ASN A 163 -45.76 -25.21 18.59
CA ASN A 163 -45.55 -26.41 19.44
C ASN A 163 -44.48 -27.40 18.89
N SER A 164 -43.66 -27.93 19.80
CA SER A 164 -43.05 -29.28 19.82
C SER A 164 -41.94 -29.74 18.84
N GLN A 165 -40.84 -30.17 19.50
CA GLN A 165 -40.16 -31.49 19.41
C GLN A 165 -38.91 -31.71 18.53
N ASN A 166 -37.79 -31.85 19.26
CA ASN A 166 -36.80 -32.94 19.22
C ASN A 166 -36.34 -33.57 17.89
N GLY A 167 -35.04 -33.45 17.62
CA GLY A 167 -34.27 -34.37 16.75
C GLY A 167 -32.77 -34.34 17.07
N ARG A 168 -32.16 -35.47 17.43
CA ARG A 168 -30.72 -35.61 17.72
C ARG A 168 -29.92 -35.97 16.45
N ALA A 169 -28.76 -35.31 16.31
CA ALA A 169 -27.47 -35.68 15.66
C ALA A 169 -27.37 -36.96 14.77
N PRO A 170 -26.47 -36.96 13.75
CA PRO A 170 -25.10 -37.43 14.05
C PRO A 170 -23.94 -36.72 13.30
N PHE A 171 -22.72 -37.13 13.66
CA PHE A 171 -21.42 -36.65 13.16
C PHE A 171 -21.00 -37.23 11.78
N ALA A 172 -20.22 -36.39 11.05
CA ALA A 172 -19.03 -36.71 10.23
C ALA A 172 -19.21 -37.22 8.78
N PRO A 173 -18.17 -37.14 7.89
CA PRO A 173 -16.79 -36.63 8.10
C PRO A 173 -16.38 -35.48 7.14
N ALA A 174 -15.17 -34.95 7.36
CA ALA A 174 -14.57 -33.93 6.50
C ALA A 174 -14.11 -34.49 5.13
N ARG A 175 -14.30 -33.70 4.06
CA ARG A 175 -13.62 -33.87 2.76
C ARG A 175 -12.87 -32.59 2.40
N SER A 176 -11.59 -32.73 2.05
CA SER A 176 -10.76 -31.64 1.56
C SER A 176 -11.17 -31.22 0.15
N GLY A 177 -11.80 -30.06 0.01
CA GLY A 177 -11.97 -29.36 -1.26
C GLY A 177 -11.21 -28.04 -1.23
N LYS A 178 -10.42 -27.75 -2.27
CA LYS A 178 -9.77 -26.44 -2.42
C LYS A 178 -10.85 -25.39 -2.71
N SER A 179 -11.31 -24.66 -1.69
CA SER A 179 -12.21 -23.52 -1.86
C SER A 179 -11.43 -22.34 -2.44
N GLN A 180 -11.46 -22.23 -3.77
CA GLN A 180 -11.05 -21.04 -4.49
C GLN A 180 -11.94 -19.88 -4.04
N ALA A 181 -11.33 -18.77 -3.59
CA ALA A 181 -12.08 -17.66 -3.02
C ALA A 181 -13.03 -17.06 -4.07
N PHE A 182 -14.33 -17.09 -3.79
CA PHE A 182 -15.32 -16.36 -4.57
C PHE A 182 -15.11 -14.86 -4.36
N ILE A 183 -15.00 -14.12 -5.45
CA ILE A 183 -15.08 -12.67 -5.45
C ILE A 183 -16.58 -12.33 -5.45
N GLU A 184 -17.10 -11.80 -4.35
CA GLU A 184 -18.45 -11.25 -4.30
C GLU A 184 -18.57 -10.09 -5.31
N GLY A 185 -19.48 -10.22 -6.29
CA GLY A 185 -19.83 -9.15 -7.23
C GLY A 185 -19.89 -9.53 -8.71
N ALA A 186 -19.24 -10.63 -9.13
CA ALA A 186 -19.37 -11.13 -10.49
C ALA A 186 -20.62 -12.03 -10.62
N LEU A 187 -21.45 -11.79 -11.64
CA LEU A 187 -22.55 -12.68 -11.99
C LEU A 187 -22.01 -14.06 -12.43
N ASP A 188 -22.79 -15.12 -12.20
CA ASP A 188 -22.51 -16.42 -12.80
C ASP A 188 -22.60 -16.38 -14.33
N ALA A 189 -22.14 -17.45 -14.98
CA ALA A 189 -21.98 -17.48 -16.44
C ALA A 189 -23.29 -17.37 -17.24
N ASP A 190 -24.44 -17.66 -16.64
CA ASP A 190 -25.74 -17.60 -17.33
C ASP A 190 -26.42 -16.25 -17.07
N ASN A 191 -26.35 -15.72 -15.85
CA ASN A 191 -26.77 -14.36 -15.53
C ASN A 191 -25.91 -13.29 -16.24
N SER A 192 -24.60 -13.50 -16.33
CA SER A 192 -23.68 -12.68 -17.14
C SER A 192 -24.08 -12.67 -18.61
N ARG A 193 -24.43 -13.84 -19.18
CA ARG A 193 -24.87 -13.95 -20.57
C ARG A 193 -26.20 -13.22 -20.81
N ALA A 194 -27.16 -13.37 -19.90
CA ALA A 194 -28.46 -12.67 -19.99
C ALA A 194 -28.29 -11.15 -19.91
N MET A 195 -27.48 -10.65 -18.96
CA MET A 195 -27.20 -9.24 -18.82
C MET A 195 -26.41 -8.67 -20.02
N ARG A 196 -25.49 -9.44 -20.62
CA ARG A 196 -24.81 -9.04 -21.86
C ARG A 196 -25.81 -8.86 -23.01
N VAL A 197 -26.77 -9.77 -23.19
CA VAL A 197 -27.78 -9.66 -24.26
C VAL A 197 -28.64 -8.40 -24.08
N GLN A 198 -29.02 -8.07 -22.83
CA GLN A 198 -29.72 -6.83 -22.54
C GLN A 198 -28.87 -5.60 -22.90
N ILE A 199 -27.62 -5.53 -22.43
CA ILE A 199 -26.72 -4.40 -22.72
C ILE A 199 -26.45 -4.26 -24.23
N GLN A 200 -26.34 -5.37 -24.96
CA GLN A 200 -26.20 -5.36 -26.41
C GLN A 200 -27.44 -4.74 -27.08
N SER A 201 -28.65 -5.13 -26.68
CA SER A 201 -29.89 -4.51 -27.18
C SER A 201 -30.00 -3.02 -26.84
N ASP A 202 -29.56 -2.62 -25.63
CA ASP A 202 -29.52 -1.22 -25.20
C ASP A 202 -28.53 -0.42 -26.06
N ILE A 203 -27.34 -0.95 -26.37
CA ILE A 203 -26.34 -0.31 -27.26
C ILE A 203 -26.89 -0.21 -28.68
N ASP A 204 -27.55 -1.26 -29.19
CA ASP A 204 -28.06 -1.27 -30.55
C ASP A 204 -29.20 -0.26 -30.77
N ALA A 205 -30.02 -0.01 -29.75
CA ALA A 205 -31.10 0.99 -29.77
C ALA A 205 -30.62 2.46 -29.79
N LEU A 206 -29.35 2.74 -29.43
CA LEU A 206 -28.82 4.10 -29.38
C LEU A 206 -28.36 4.56 -30.77
N THR A 207 -29.03 5.58 -31.31
CA THR A 207 -28.82 6.06 -32.69
C THR A 207 -28.02 7.36 -32.79
N THR A 208 -27.70 8.03 -31.67
CA THR A 208 -26.86 9.24 -31.67
C THR A 208 -25.71 9.15 -30.67
N ILE A 209 -24.61 9.85 -30.97
CA ILE A 209 -23.43 9.94 -30.10
C ILE A 209 -23.79 10.54 -28.73
N LYS A 210 -24.76 11.46 -28.66
CA LYS A 210 -25.17 12.12 -27.41
C LYS A 210 -25.90 11.15 -26.48
N ASP A 211 -26.80 10.33 -27.01
CA ASP A 211 -27.53 9.33 -26.21
C ASP A 211 -26.57 8.24 -25.70
N LEU A 212 -25.59 7.87 -26.54
CA LEU A 212 -24.53 6.92 -26.20
C LEU A 212 -23.57 7.47 -25.12
N GLN A 213 -23.23 8.76 -25.17
CA GLN A 213 -22.50 9.44 -24.08
C GLN A 213 -23.31 9.47 -22.77
N LEU A 214 -24.62 9.75 -22.85
CA LEU A 214 -25.50 9.79 -21.67
C LEU A 214 -25.60 8.41 -20.99
N ARG A 215 -25.66 7.33 -21.77
CA ARG A 215 -25.78 5.94 -21.28
C ARG A 215 -24.44 5.25 -21.00
N ALA A 216 -23.31 5.85 -21.39
CA ALA A 216 -21.97 5.28 -21.21
C ALA A 216 -21.69 4.89 -19.75
N THR A 217 -22.09 5.73 -18.79
CA THR A 217 -21.87 5.49 -17.35
C THR A 217 -22.65 4.29 -16.84
N ASP A 218 -23.88 4.09 -17.31
CA ASP A 218 -24.74 2.97 -16.91
C ASP A 218 -24.29 1.65 -17.55
N ILE A 219 -23.91 1.69 -18.83
CA ILE A 219 -23.32 0.55 -19.54
C ILE A 219 -22.01 0.10 -18.87
N LEU A 220 -21.16 1.05 -18.45
CA LEU A 220 -19.93 0.75 -17.71
C LEU A 220 -20.20 0.16 -16.31
N LYS A 221 -21.19 0.67 -15.56
CA LYS A 221 -21.62 0.08 -14.28
C LYS A 221 -22.13 -1.35 -14.46
N ALA A 222 -22.92 -1.61 -15.50
CA ALA A 222 -23.46 -2.93 -15.80
C ALA A 222 -22.37 -3.91 -16.26
N LYS A 223 -21.44 -3.46 -17.13
CA LYS A 223 -20.26 -4.23 -17.56
C LYS A 223 -19.43 -4.75 -16.38
N ASN A 224 -19.25 -3.93 -15.33
CA ASN A 224 -18.47 -4.31 -14.15
C ASN A 224 -19.09 -5.44 -13.30
N ARG A 225 -20.32 -5.88 -13.62
CA ARG A 225 -20.98 -7.04 -13.01
C ARG A 225 -20.88 -8.32 -13.88
N LEU A 226 -20.45 -8.19 -15.13
CA LEU A 226 -20.30 -9.30 -16.08
C LEU A 226 -19.02 -10.11 -15.81
N GLY A 227 -19.05 -11.39 -16.22
CA GLY A 227 -17.84 -12.19 -16.34
C GLY A 227 -16.88 -11.62 -17.39
N ALA A 228 -15.57 -11.82 -17.20
CA ALA A 228 -14.53 -11.17 -17.99
C ALA A 228 -14.63 -11.40 -19.53
N SER A 229 -15.21 -12.52 -19.97
CA SER A 229 -15.47 -12.79 -21.39
C SER A 229 -16.63 -11.96 -21.95
N ASP A 230 -17.73 -11.86 -21.21
CA ASP A 230 -18.91 -11.08 -21.62
C ASP A 230 -18.63 -9.57 -21.55
N ALA A 231 -17.86 -9.12 -20.54
CA ALA A 231 -17.43 -7.73 -20.41
C ALA A 231 -16.66 -7.23 -21.64
N LYS A 232 -15.75 -8.04 -22.18
CA LYS A 232 -14.98 -7.72 -23.41
C LYS A 232 -15.86 -7.60 -24.65
N LEU A 233 -16.89 -8.44 -24.78
CA LEU A 233 -17.85 -8.36 -25.88
C LEU A 233 -18.65 -7.06 -25.83
N VAL A 234 -19.05 -6.59 -24.64
CA VAL A 234 -19.70 -5.29 -24.46
C VAL A 234 -18.77 -4.13 -24.83
N GLU A 235 -17.49 -4.19 -24.47
CA GLU A 235 -16.50 -3.16 -24.87
C GLU A 235 -16.33 -3.05 -26.39
N GLN A 236 -16.27 -4.20 -27.08
CA GLN A 236 -16.18 -4.24 -28.54
C GLN A 236 -17.42 -3.64 -29.20
N LEU A 237 -18.62 -4.10 -28.81
CA LEU A 237 -19.89 -3.57 -29.33
C LEU A 237 -20.03 -2.05 -29.13
N PHE A 238 -19.60 -1.54 -27.97
CA PHE A 238 -19.65 -0.10 -27.67
C PHE A 238 -18.64 0.70 -28.52
N ALA A 239 -17.45 0.17 -28.75
CA ALA A 239 -16.45 0.79 -29.62
C ALA A 239 -16.89 0.81 -31.10
N ASP A 240 -17.40 -0.31 -31.60
CA ASP A 240 -17.92 -0.44 -32.97
C ASP A 240 -19.10 0.51 -33.20
N LYS A 241 -19.99 0.66 -32.21
CA LYS A 241 -21.12 1.60 -32.26
C LYS A 241 -20.68 3.06 -32.29
N ILE A 242 -19.65 3.44 -31.54
CA ILE A 242 -19.08 4.80 -31.58
C ILE A 242 -18.50 5.09 -32.98
N ALA A 243 -17.71 4.17 -33.53
CA ALA A 243 -17.12 4.33 -34.86
C ALA A 243 -18.21 4.50 -35.93
N GLY A 244 -19.20 3.60 -35.94
CA GLY A 244 -20.31 3.64 -36.91
C GLY A 244 -21.24 4.86 -36.80
N LEU A 245 -21.23 5.58 -35.67
CA LEU A 245 -21.97 6.84 -35.50
C LEU A 245 -21.13 8.08 -35.80
N GLN A 246 -19.80 7.99 -35.75
CA GLN A 246 -18.89 9.08 -36.14
C GLN A 246 -18.84 9.28 -37.66
N ASP A 247 -18.94 8.21 -38.44
CA ASP A 247 -19.01 8.28 -39.91
C ASP A 247 -20.33 8.88 -40.46
N GLN A 248 -21.34 9.10 -39.61
CA GLN A 248 -22.67 9.58 -40.02
C GLN A 248 -22.88 11.10 -39.87
N THR A 249 -21.87 11.88 -39.48
CA THR A 249 -21.98 13.35 -39.43
C THR A 249 -21.73 13.98 -40.81
N PRO A 250 -22.73 14.60 -41.47
CA PRO A 250 -22.53 15.22 -42.79
C PRO A 250 -21.72 16.51 -42.67
N VAL A 251 -20.51 16.50 -43.24
CA VAL A 251 -19.66 17.69 -43.38
C VAL A 251 -20.37 18.71 -44.26
N THR A 252 -20.81 19.81 -43.67
CA THR A 252 -21.58 20.85 -44.37
C THR A 252 -20.73 22.10 -44.59
N ASN A 253 -20.47 22.40 -45.87
CA ASN A 253 -19.99 23.66 -46.42
C ASN A 253 -18.55 24.11 -46.13
N ALA A 254 -17.63 23.70 -47.01
CA ALA A 254 -16.57 24.57 -47.53
C ALA A 254 -16.83 24.85 -49.02
N PRO A 255 -16.77 26.10 -49.52
CA PRO A 255 -16.93 26.40 -50.94
C PRO A 255 -15.61 26.27 -51.71
N THR A 256 -15.68 25.60 -52.86
CA THR A 256 -14.65 25.49 -53.91
C THR A 256 -15.35 25.54 -55.27
N PRO A 257 -14.63 25.63 -56.40
CA PRO A 257 -13.39 26.34 -56.71
C PRO A 257 -13.60 27.31 -57.91
N VAL A 258 -12.56 28.06 -58.33
CA VAL A 258 -12.46 28.54 -59.73
C VAL A 258 -11.06 28.28 -60.26
N GLU A 259 -11.01 27.62 -61.41
CA GLU A 259 -9.83 27.20 -62.15
C GLU A 259 -9.73 28.06 -63.43
N ASN A 260 -8.53 28.52 -63.81
CA ASN A 260 -7.99 28.43 -65.19
C ASN A 260 -6.68 29.22 -65.46
N SER A 261 -5.79 28.54 -66.19
CA SER A 261 -4.98 29.03 -67.32
C SER A 261 -3.87 30.09 -67.15
N ARG A 262 -2.63 29.61 -67.33
CA ARG A 262 -1.45 30.26 -67.96
C ARG A 262 -1.78 30.54 -69.47
N PRO A 263 -1.04 31.36 -70.29
CA PRO A 263 0.41 31.56 -70.18
C PRO A 263 1.09 32.87 -70.68
N SER A 264 2.43 32.87 -70.51
CA SER A 264 3.51 33.56 -71.28
C SER A 264 3.95 34.96 -70.78
N ASP A 265 5.23 35.38 -70.85
CA ASP A 265 6.46 34.79 -71.45
C ASP A 265 7.79 35.36 -70.87
N VAL A 266 8.95 34.75 -71.20
CA VAL A 266 10.34 35.32 -71.27
C VAL A 266 10.99 35.96 -69.99
N SER A 267 12.24 35.68 -69.55
CA SER A 267 13.26 34.67 -69.92
C SER A 267 14.45 34.61 -68.92
N GLN A 268 15.02 33.40 -68.74
CA GLN A 268 16.48 33.05 -68.60
C GLN A 268 17.30 33.58 -67.38
N ALA A 269 18.36 32.90 -66.88
CA ALA A 269 19.11 31.75 -67.41
C ALA A 269 19.70 30.78 -66.33
N THR A 270 19.64 29.46 -66.64
CA THR A 270 20.63 28.37 -66.39
C THR A 270 21.31 28.08 -65.04
N VAL A 271 21.11 26.83 -64.58
CA VAL A 271 22.11 25.95 -63.91
C VAL A 271 22.72 24.99 -64.97
N PRO A 272 23.81 24.24 -64.72
CA PRO A 272 23.72 22.89 -64.10
C PRO A 272 24.93 22.61 -63.15
N ASP A 273 25.19 21.44 -62.54
CA ASP A 273 24.59 20.09 -62.63
C ASP A 273 24.80 19.28 -61.30
N ASN A 274 24.31 18.04 -61.22
CA ASN A 274 24.58 17.07 -60.13
C ASN A 274 24.46 15.62 -60.66
N PRO A 275 25.20 14.61 -60.16
CA PRO A 275 24.50 13.58 -59.36
C PRO A 275 25.33 12.83 -58.28
N ALA A 276 24.60 12.17 -57.37
CA ALA A 276 25.08 11.18 -56.38
C ALA A 276 25.08 9.73 -56.99
N PRO A 277 25.21 8.57 -56.26
CA PRO A 277 25.32 8.31 -54.81
C PRO A 277 26.28 7.13 -54.39
N VAL A 278 26.08 6.61 -53.15
CA VAL A 278 26.40 5.25 -52.62
C VAL A 278 27.73 5.02 -51.85
N GLY A 279 27.59 4.43 -50.64
CA GLY A 279 28.41 3.26 -50.25
C GLY A 279 29.45 3.41 -49.13
N SER A 280 29.10 3.04 -47.89
CA SER A 280 30.06 2.77 -46.82
C SER A 280 30.71 1.37 -46.92
N PRO A 281 31.99 1.19 -46.52
CA PRO A 281 32.38 -0.08 -45.91
C PRO A 281 33.31 0.02 -44.69
N LYS A 282 33.16 -0.96 -43.79
CA LYS A 282 34.00 -1.22 -42.60
C LYS A 282 35.40 -1.75 -43.00
N LYS A 283 36.45 -1.45 -42.22
CA LYS A 283 37.64 -2.34 -42.12
C LYS A 283 38.18 -2.47 -40.69
N LYS A 284 38.50 -3.72 -40.31
CA LYS A 284 39.34 -4.10 -39.14
C LYS A 284 40.77 -4.38 -39.65
N ARG A 285 41.81 -4.12 -38.85
CA ARG A 285 42.83 -5.11 -38.37
C ARG A 285 44.19 -4.50 -37.97
N LYS A 286 44.61 -4.88 -36.74
CA LYS A 286 45.95 -5.30 -36.25
C LYS A 286 47.20 -4.39 -36.38
N ARG A 287 47.90 -4.32 -35.23
CA ARG A 287 49.34 -4.04 -34.97
C ARG A 287 50.35 -4.37 -36.10
N PRO A 288 51.46 -3.62 -36.15
CA PRO A 288 52.83 -4.13 -36.28
C PRO A 288 53.59 -4.12 -34.92
N ALA A 289 54.81 -4.67 -34.88
CA ALA A 289 55.67 -4.73 -33.68
C ALA A 289 57.17 -4.71 -34.03
N LYS A 290 57.99 -4.17 -33.11
CA LYS A 290 59.48 -4.28 -32.99
C LYS A 290 60.33 -3.68 -34.13
N SER A 291 61.62 -3.33 -33.93
CA SER A 291 62.61 -3.53 -32.81
C SER A 291 63.72 -2.46 -32.90
N ASP A 292 64.60 -2.18 -31.92
CA ASP A 292 64.71 -2.34 -30.44
C ASP A 292 65.86 -1.33 -30.01
N HIS A 293 66.89 -1.69 -29.21
CA HIS A 293 68.01 -0.88 -28.65
C HIS A 293 67.65 0.23 -27.61
N ASP A 294 68.28 0.33 -26.42
CA ASP A 294 69.22 -0.57 -25.71
C ASP A 294 69.16 -0.33 -24.17
N ARG A 295 69.43 -1.37 -23.35
CA ARG A 295 69.76 -1.42 -21.88
C ARG A 295 68.86 -0.71 -20.83
N SER A 296 68.66 -1.22 -19.60
CA SER A 296 69.20 -2.41 -18.89
C SER A 296 68.41 -2.79 -17.62
N GLY A 297 68.32 -4.09 -17.28
CA GLY A 297 67.92 -4.65 -15.97
C GLY A 297 66.41 -4.80 -15.72
N GLU A 298 65.85 -5.92 -15.23
CA GLU A 298 66.39 -7.24 -14.86
C GLU A 298 65.25 -8.32 -15.01
N VAL A 299 65.58 -9.60 -15.23
CA VAL A 299 64.67 -10.67 -15.73
C VAL A 299 64.54 -11.77 -14.66
N ILE A 300 63.38 -12.27 -14.17
CA ILE A 300 62.16 -12.89 -14.76
C ILE A 300 62.31 -14.37 -15.20
N VAL A 301 61.88 -15.31 -14.31
CA VAL A 301 60.95 -16.47 -14.54
C VAL A 301 61.46 -17.62 -15.48
N PRO A 302 61.29 -18.94 -15.17
CA PRO A 302 60.07 -19.67 -15.62
C PRO A 302 59.54 -20.90 -14.83
N ILE A 303 58.20 -20.91 -14.67
CA ILE A 303 57.22 -21.95 -15.09
C ILE A 303 57.47 -23.44 -14.75
N ALA A 304 56.57 -24.03 -13.96
CA ALA A 304 55.89 -25.31 -14.26
C ALA A 304 54.61 -25.50 -13.41
N VAL A 305 53.67 -26.30 -13.88
CA VAL A 305 52.38 -26.60 -13.23
C VAL A 305 52.39 -27.99 -12.60
N THR A 306 52.00 -28.12 -11.34
CA THR A 306 51.37 -29.33 -10.80
C THR A 306 50.21 -28.99 -9.89
N VAL A 307 49.16 -29.82 -9.96
CA VAL A 307 48.02 -29.82 -9.05
C VAL A 307 48.40 -30.53 -7.76
N ASP A 308 48.03 -29.96 -6.61
CA ASP A 308 47.72 -30.76 -5.43
C ASP A 308 46.72 -30.04 -4.51
N SER A 309 45.86 -30.82 -3.86
CA SER A 309 44.72 -30.33 -3.08
C SER A 309 44.99 -30.41 -1.58
N VAL A 310 45.16 -29.27 -0.89
CA VAL A 310 45.02 -29.20 0.58
C VAL A 310 44.23 -27.97 0.97
N ALA A 311 43.26 -28.15 1.87
CA ALA A 311 42.32 -27.12 2.28
C ALA A 311 42.90 -26.15 3.31
N ALA A 312 42.72 -24.85 3.08
CA ALA A 312 42.65 -23.83 4.13
C ALA A 312 41.74 -22.69 3.67
N LYS A 313 40.67 -22.40 4.44
CA LYS A 313 39.87 -21.18 4.23
C LYS A 313 40.65 -19.99 4.81
N PRO A 314 40.69 -18.82 4.13
CA PRO A 314 41.17 -17.60 4.77
C PRO A 314 40.23 -17.20 5.92
N PRO A 315 40.73 -16.51 6.96
CA PRO A 315 39.88 -16.02 8.04
C PRO A 315 38.93 -14.95 7.47
N VAL A 316 37.63 -15.14 7.69
CA VAL A 316 36.64 -14.10 7.43
C VAL A 316 36.61 -13.20 8.65
N ASP A 317 37.23 -12.03 8.53
CA ASP A 317 37.07 -10.96 9.51
C ASP A 317 35.59 -10.62 9.63
N THR A 318 35.00 -11.09 10.72
CA THR A 318 33.59 -10.90 10.99
C THR A 318 33.41 -9.49 11.48
N ILE A 319 33.04 -8.58 10.59
CA ILE A 319 32.60 -7.23 10.95
C ILE A 319 31.32 -7.40 11.78
N GLU A 320 31.48 -7.47 13.11
CA GLU A 320 30.37 -7.39 14.04
C GLU A 320 29.69 -6.04 13.83
N GLN A 321 28.52 -6.06 13.19
CA GLN A 321 27.73 -4.85 13.07
C GLN A 321 27.38 -4.35 14.48
N PRO A 322 27.69 -3.10 14.84
CA PRO A 322 27.40 -2.57 16.16
C PRO A 322 25.89 -2.66 16.38
N LYS A 323 25.53 -3.45 17.40
CA LYS A 323 24.16 -3.80 17.73
C LYS A 323 23.46 -2.56 18.29
N ILE A 324 22.82 -1.80 17.39
CA ILE A 324 22.17 -0.50 17.66
C ILE A 324 21.53 -0.50 19.04
N ASP A 325 22.04 0.32 19.95
CA ASP A 325 21.46 0.43 21.28
C ASP A 325 20.14 1.19 21.19
N LYS A 326 19.04 0.43 21.18
CA LYS A 326 17.67 0.94 21.08
C LYS A 326 17.27 1.90 22.21
N ASN A 327 18.11 2.06 23.24
CA ASN A 327 17.92 3.06 24.29
C ASN A 327 18.30 4.49 23.83
N GLU A 328 19.08 4.65 22.76
CA GLU A 328 19.54 5.93 22.22
C GLU A 328 18.56 6.54 21.19
N LEU A 329 17.49 5.80 20.85
CA LEU A 329 16.41 6.27 19.98
C LEU A 329 15.38 7.08 20.77
N THR A 330 14.97 8.24 20.23
CA THR A 330 14.03 9.21 20.83
C THR A 330 12.69 8.61 21.29
N PHE A 331 12.30 7.44 20.77
CA PHE A 331 11.16 6.65 21.24
C PHE A 331 11.58 5.19 21.40
N SER A 332 11.80 4.73 22.64
CA SER A 332 12.19 3.36 22.92
C SER A 332 11.02 2.37 22.72
N GLU A 333 11.30 1.26 22.03
CA GLU A 333 10.38 0.12 21.97
C GLU A 333 10.20 -0.43 23.41
N PRO A 334 8.97 -0.58 23.95
CA PRO A 334 8.75 -1.02 25.32
C PRO A 334 9.54 -2.30 25.65
N ARG A 335 10.55 -2.16 26.52
CA ARG A 335 11.57 -3.19 26.74
C ARG A 335 10.93 -4.42 27.39
N ARG A 336 10.96 -5.54 26.69
CA ARG A 336 10.48 -6.83 27.20
C ARG A 336 11.59 -7.52 27.96
N HIS A 337 11.60 -7.37 29.27
CA HIS A 337 12.56 -8.03 30.13
C HIS A 337 12.36 -9.55 30.11
N ARG A 338 13.49 -10.26 30.17
CA ARG A 338 13.56 -11.71 30.28
C ARG A 338 14.42 -12.04 31.49
N ASP A 339 13.82 -12.65 32.51
CA ASP A 339 14.52 -13.04 33.74
C ASP A 339 14.00 -14.41 34.18
N LYS A 340 14.82 -15.44 33.91
CA LYS A 340 14.49 -16.84 34.23
C LYS A 340 14.40 -17.08 35.74
N ASP A 341 15.10 -16.30 36.54
CA ASP A 341 15.11 -16.44 38.01
C ASP A 341 13.88 -15.76 38.61
N HIS A 342 13.41 -14.66 38.02
CA HIS A 342 12.08 -14.12 38.34
C HIS A 342 10.96 -15.12 38.03
N LEU A 343 10.98 -15.77 36.85
CA LEU A 343 9.96 -16.78 36.52
C LEU A 343 9.98 -17.97 37.50
N ARG A 344 11.16 -18.38 37.99
CA ARG A 344 11.32 -19.40 39.04
C ARG A 344 10.76 -18.92 40.39
N PHE A 345 11.08 -17.69 40.79
CA PHE A 345 10.56 -17.08 42.02
C PHE A 345 9.03 -16.95 41.99
N VAL A 346 8.45 -16.53 40.86
CA VAL A 346 6.99 -16.46 40.69
C VAL A 346 6.37 -17.86 40.80
N ALA A 347 6.94 -18.88 40.14
CA ALA A 347 6.45 -20.25 40.23
C ALA A 347 6.63 -20.92 41.62
N SER A 348 7.47 -20.36 42.50
CA SER A 348 7.58 -20.82 43.89
C SER A 348 6.55 -20.18 44.83
N GLN A 349 5.82 -19.16 44.40
CA GLN A 349 4.75 -18.54 45.19
C GLN A 349 3.47 -19.39 45.14
N PRO A 350 2.62 -19.35 46.18
CA PRO A 350 1.30 -19.98 46.16
C PRO A 350 0.39 -19.35 45.10
N CYS A 351 -0.60 -20.09 44.62
CA CYS A 351 -1.56 -19.59 43.61
C CYS A 351 -2.40 -18.43 44.15
N LEU A 352 -2.34 -17.28 43.47
CA LEU A 352 -2.97 -15.99 43.81
C LEU A 352 -4.50 -16.02 44.07
N ILE A 353 -5.18 -17.15 43.82
CA ILE A 353 -6.65 -17.28 43.91
C ILE A 353 -7.08 -18.33 44.95
N CYS A 354 -6.21 -19.27 45.33
CA CYS A 354 -6.58 -20.36 46.24
C CYS A 354 -5.42 -20.89 47.08
N ASP A 355 -4.32 -20.16 47.13
CA ASP A 355 -3.09 -20.39 47.89
C ASP A 355 -2.41 -21.77 47.74
N ARG A 356 -2.88 -22.59 46.79
CA ARG A 356 -2.33 -23.91 46.50
C ARG A 356 -1.03 -23.83 45.69
N SER A 357 -0.06 -24.64 46.11
CA SER A 357 1.17 -24.96 45.39
C SER A 357 1.11 -26.40 44.85
N PRO A 358 1.83 -26.74 43.76
CA PRO A 358 2.68 -25.87 42.96
C PRO A 358 1.87 -24.90 42.08
N SER A 359 2.44 -23.71 41.83
CA SER A 359 1.96 -22.76 40.83
C SER A 359 2.88 -22.77 39.59
N ASP A 360 2.35 -22.29 38.46
CA ASP A 360 3.12 -21.99 37.26
C ASP A 360 3.09 -20.47 37.03
N ALA A 361 4.18 -19.89 36.51
CA ALA A 361 4.24 -18.46 36.20
C ALA A 361 3.38 -18.12 34.96
N HIS A 362 2.37 -17.26 35.13
CA HIS A 362 1.44 -16.85 34.09
C HIS A 362 1.73 -15.43 33.61
N HIS A 363 2.08 -15.27 32.33
CA HIS A 363 2.27 -13.95 31.68
C HIS A 363 0.93 -13.28 31.37
N LEU A 364 0.70 -12.09 31.93
CA LEU A 364 -0.47 -11.28 31.68
C LEU A 364 -0.46 -10.77 30.23
N ARG A 365 -1.37 -11.22 29.37
CA ARG A 365 -1.29 -10.92 27.91
C ARG A 365 -1.81 -9.52 27.56
N PHE A 366 -2.56 -8.89 28.46
CA PHE A 366 -3.10 -7.54 28.29
C PHE A 366 -2.18 -6.45 28.86
N ALA A 367 -1.22 -6.79 29.73
CA ALA A 367 -0.35 -5.83 30.40
C ALA A 367 0.66 -5.12 29.49
N GLN A 368 0.90 -5.64 28.27
CA GLN A 368 1.65 -4.95 27.22
C GLN A 368 1.01 -5.14 25.84
N PRO A 369 1.18 -4.20 24.90
CA PRO A 369 0.72 -4.36 23.52
C PRO A 369 1.26 -5.65 22.88
N ARG A 370 0.41 -6.37 22.15
CA ARG A 370 0.84 -7.54 21.35
C ARG A 370 1.87 -7.11 20.29
N ALA A 371 2.95 -7.88 20.16
CA ALA A 371 3.93 -7.76 19.08
C ALA A 371 4.15 -9.15 18.46
N MET A 372 4.43 -9.19 17.15
CA MET A 372 4.64 -10.46 16.44
C MET A 372 5.72 -11.32 17.11
N GLY A 373 5.44 -12.60 17.32
CA GLY A 373 6.38 -13.60 17.83
C GLY A 373 6.88 -13.41 19.28
N ARG A 374 6.45 -12.38 20.03
CA ARG A 374 7.01 -12.06 21.35
C ARG A 374 5.95 -12.13 22.47
N LYS A 375 6.22 -12.94 23.50
CA LYS A 375 5.46 -12.95 24.78
C LYS A 375 5.55 -11.60 25.51
N THR A 376 4.63 -11.31 26.44
CA THR A 376 4.72 -10.19 27.39
C THR A 376 6.08 -10.21 28.11
N SER A 377 6.58 -9.06 28.57
CA SER A 377 7.70 -8.97 29.51
C SER A 377 7.49 -9.83 30.76
N ASP A 378 8.56 -10.38 31.32
CA ASP A 378 8.46 -11.29 32.48
C ASP A 378 8.04 -10.56 33.78
N GLU A 379 8.18 -9.23 33.83
CA GLU A 379 7.69 -8.37 34.93
C GLU A 379 6.17 -8.38 35.13
N PHE A 380 5.43 -8.82 34.10
CA PHE A 380 3.99 -8.99 34.13
C PHE A 380 3.63 -10.46 34.27
N THR A 381 4.20 -11.12 35.28
CA THR A 381 3.89 -12.51 35.62
C THR A 381 3.33 -12.67 37.02
N VAL A 382 2.41 -13.63 37.17
CA VAL A 382 1.71 -13.94 38.43
C VAL A 382 1.62 -15.46 38.66
N PRO A 383 1.60 -15.93 39.91
CA PRO A 383 1.49 -17.35 40.24
C PRO A 383 0.05 -17.88 40.09
N LEU A 384 -0.17 -18.84 39.19
CA LEU A 384 -1.44 -19.56 39.05
C LEU A 384 -1.24 -21.06 39.11
N CYS A 385 -2.04 -21.77 39.91
CA CYS A 385 -2.08 -23.24 39.88
C CYS A 385 -2.67 -23.71 38.54
N ARG A 386 -2.34 -24.95 38.14
CA ARG A 386 -2.74 -25.53 36.83
C ARG A 386 -4.23 -25.46 36.53
N LEU A 387 -5.09 -25.52 37.56
CA LEU A 387 -6.53 -25.41 37.39
C LEU A 387 -6.94 -23.99 36.95
N HIS A 388 -6.55 -22.97 37.71
CA HIS A 388 -6.87 -21.57 37.37
C HIS A 388 -6.10 -21.06 36.15
N HIS A 389 -4.86 -21.51 35.95
CA HIS A 389 -4.11 -21.21 34.74
C HIS A 389 -4.85 -21.72 33.48
N ARG A 390 -5.41 -22.94 33.54
CA ARG A 390 -6.22 -23.50 32.46
C ARG A 390 -7.60 -22.85 32.35
N ASP A 391 -8.24 -22.47 33.46
CA ASP A 391 -9.54 -21.78 33.45
C ASP A 391 -9.42 -20.41 32.75
N ASN A 392 -8.38 -19.64 33.07
CA ASN A 392 -8.09 -18.37 32.42
C ASN A 392 -7.88 -18.53 30.89
N HIS A 393 -7.05 -19.50 30.46
CA HIS A 393 -6.87 -19.78 29.02
C HIS A 393 -8.15 -20.27 28.32
N ARG A 394 -9.06 -20.94 29.04
CA ARG A 394 -10.37 -21.39 28.51
C ARG A 394 -11.38 -20.24 28.40
N HIS A 395 -11.35 -19.28 29.32
CA HIS A 395 -12.23 -18.12 29.29
C HIS A 395 -11.89 -17.16 28.13
N GLY A 396 -10.63 -17.12 27.70
CA GLY A 396 -10.17 -16.41 26.50
C GLY A 396 -10.01 -14.90 26.70
N ASN A 397 -10.99 -14.23 27.31
CA ASN A 397 -10.91 -12.82 27.70
C ASN A 397 -10.24 -12.66 29.07
N GLU A 398 -8.91 -12.68 29.09
CA GLU A 398 -8.10 -12.65 30.32
C GLU A 398 -8.48 -11.50 31.28
N LEU A 399 -8.76 -10.29 30.75
CA LEU A 399 -9.09 -9.11 31.56
C LEU A 399 -10.43 -9.27 32.29
N GLU A 400 -11.42 -9.87 31.64
CA GLU A 400 -12.73 -10.16 32.23
C GLU A 400 -12.66 -11.27 33.28
N TRP A 401 -11.81 -12.27 33.04
CA TRP A 401 -11.52 -13.33 34.01
C TRP A 401 -10.95 -12.77 35.32
N TRP A 402 -9.96 -11.88 35.26
CA TRP A 402 -9.38 -11.23 36.45
C TRP A 402 -10.40 -10.34 37.18
N LYS A 403 -11.21 -9.57 36.45
CA LYS A 403 -12.31 -8.78 37.04
C LYS A 403 -13.32 -9.65 37.79
N ARG A 404 -13.70 -10.80 37.23
CA ARG A 404 -14.61 -11.78 37.88
C ARG A 404 -14.02 -12.37 39.16
N VAL A 405 -12.70 -12.51 39.22
CA VAL A 405 -11.96 -12.97 40.41
C VAL A 405 -11.75 -11.85 41.44
N ALA A 406 -12.04 -10.59 41.07
CA ALA A 406 -11.92 -9.39 41.92
C ALA A 406 -10.50 -9.14 42.47
N ILE A 407 -9.47 -9.43 41.67
CA ILE A 407 -8.07 -9.17 42.00
C ILE A 407 -7.40 -8.39 40.86
N GLU A 408 -6.61 -7.38 41.20
CA GLU A 408 -5.80 -6.59 40.26
C GLU A 408 -4.42 -7.23 40.06
N PRO A 409 -4.17 -7.97 38.95
CA PRO A 409 -2.96 -8.76 38.81
C PRO A 409 -1.73 -7.92 38.43
N ILE A 410 -1.92 -6.71 37.89
CA ILE A 410 -0.82 -5.82 37.49
C ILE A 410 -0.02 -5.35 38.71
N ASP A 411 -0.71 -4.97 39.79
CA ASP A 411 -0.04 -4.50 41.01
C ASP A 411 0.69 -5.65 41.72
N VAL A 412 0.13 -6.85 41.71
CA VAL A 412 0.80 -8.04 42.25
C VAL A 412 2.03 -8.39 41.42
N SER A 413 1.96 -8.37 40.08
CA SER A 413 3.13 -8.65 39.23
C SER A 413 4.23 -7.62 39.45
N ARG A 414 3.89 -6.32 39.55
CA ARG A 414 4.84 -5.25 39.88
C ARG A 414 5.50 -5.46 41.25
N LYS A 415 4.72 -5.84 42.28
CA LYS A 415 5.24 -6.14 43.61
C LYS A 415 6.23 -7.32 43.57
N LEU A 416 5.87 -8.43 42.92
CA LEU A 416 6.74 -9.60 42.75
C LEU A 416 8.04 -9.26 42.01
N TRP A 417 7.96 -8.43 40.96
CA TRP A 417 9.11 -7.96 40.19
C TRP A 417 10.07 -7.13 41.04
N SER A 418 9.55 -6.20 41.83
CA SER A 418 10.33 -5.43 42.81
C SER A 418 10.98 -6.34 43.85
N THR A 419 10.24 -7.28 44.46
CA THR A 419 10.75 -8.20 45.48
C THR A 419 11.90 -9.06 44.95
N THR A 420 11.79 -9.59 43.73
CA THR A 420 12.87 -10.42 43.13
C THR A 420 14.17 -9.62 42.93
N ARG A 421 14.04 -8.31 42.64
CA ARG A 421 15.17 -7.41 42.40
C ARG A 421 15.75 -6.79 43.66
N SER A 422 14.99 -6.73 44.76
CA SER A 422 15.50 -6.32 46.08
C SER A 422 16.21 -7.46 46.82
N ASN A 423 16.02 -8.71 46.39
CA ASN A 423 16.70 -9.91 46.88
C ASN A 423 17.83 -10.38 45.94
N LYS A 424 18.28 -9.53 45.02
CA LYS A 424 19.49 -9.70 44.18
C LYS A 424 20.51 -8.64 44.60
#